data_AF-A0A926CS14-F1
#
_entry.id   AF-A0A926CS14-F1
#
_cell.length_a   1.000
_cell.length_b   1.000
_cell.length_c   1.000
_cell.angle_alpha   90.00
_cell.angle_beta   90.00
_cell.angle_gamma   90.00
#
_symmetry.space_group_name_H-M   'P 1'
#
loop_
_entity.id
_entity.type
_entity.pdbx_description
1 polymer ?
#
loop_
_entity_poly.entity_id
_entity_poly.type
_entity_poly.pdbx_seq_one_letter_code
_entity_poly.pdbx_strand_id
1 'polypeptide(L)'
;MRGHGKSEGRVRWASVANYVCDVASVADQLEAKHGKRPVVVGHSMGGFVVQHYLGKHSAPAGILLASIPPRGFLPGFLRYMRHHPIATLKTLVLLNPYYMVNTLELTQKLFFSPSPPFSRDRLKHYFSLIEPESFRMALDSQLLALPNPRKVTVPMLVLGAENDMIFTQYEVRQTAKAYRTTAEFFPNMAHDMMVELGWQTVADRILAWLSEQKL
;
A
#
# COMPACT_ATOMS: atom_id res chain seq x y z
N MET A 1 -9.57 -5.02 6.18
CA MET A 1 -10.15 -5.33 4.85
C MET A 1 -10.82 -6.68 4.94
N ARG A 2 -11.94 -6.89 4.21
CA ARG A 2 -12.63 -8.18 4.23
C ARG A 2 -11.70 -9.36 3.95
N GLY A 3 -11.86 -10.43 4.70
CA GLY A 3 -11.09 -11.67 4.56
C GLY A 3 -9.60 -11.60 4.95
N HIS A 4 -9.16 -10.53 5.61
CA HIS A 4 -7.80 -10.40 6.15
C HIS A 4 -7.81 -10.30 7.68
N GLY A 5 -6.83 -10.95 8.33
CA GLY A 5 -6.73 -11.01 9.78
C GLY A 5 -8.02 -11.53 10.42
N LYS A 6 -8.64 -10.74 11.31
CA LYS A 6 -9.90 -11.09 11.98
C LYS A 6 -11.15 -10.51 11.31
N SER A 7 -11.02 -9.93 10.12
CA SER A 7 -12.15 -9.30 9.42
C SER A 7 -13.05 -10.34 8.77
N GLU A 8 -14.36 -10.11 8.79
CA GLU A 8 -15.33 -10.96 8.09
C GLU A 8 -15.14 -10.93 6.55
N GLY A 9 -15.84 -11.84 5.86
CA GLY A 9 -15.88 -11.90 4.39
C GLY A 9 -14.80 -12.79 3.78
N ARG A 10 -14.68 -12.74 2.44
CA ARG A 10 -13.76 -13.58 1.66
C ARG A 10 -12.76 -12.70 0.92
N VAL A 11 -11.47 -13.05 1.00
CA VAL A 11 -10.41 -12.36 0.27
C VAL A 11 -10.43 -12.73 -1.22
N ARG A 12 -10.62 -14.01 -1.54
CA ARG A 12 -10.58 -14.50 -2.92
C ARG A 12 -11.62 -13.78 -3.78
N TRP A 13 -11.16 -13.15 -4.86
CA TRP A 13 -11.97 -12.35 -5.80
C TRP A 13 -12.53 -11.03 -5.28
N ALA A 14 -12.15 -10.57 -4.09
CA ALA A 14 -12.46 -9.20 -3.66
C ALA A 14 -11.80 -8.18 -4.61
N SER A 15 -12.59 -7.22 -5.09
CA SER A 15 -12.13 -6.14 -5.97
C SER A 15 -11.68 -4.92 -5.19
N VAL A 16 -11.02 -3.97 -5.88
CA VAL A 16 -10.71 -2.66 -5.27
C VAL A 16 -11.97 -1.94 -4.80
N ALA A 17 -13.10 -2.09 -5.50
CA ALA A 17 -14.37 -1.50 -5.10
C ALA A 17 -14.88 -2.07 -3.77
N ASN A 18 -14.69 -3.38 -3.54
CA ASN A 18 -15.04 -4.02 -2.28
C ASN A 18 -14.21 -3.46 -1.12
N TYR A 19 -12.91 -3.27 -1.33
CA TYR A 19 -12.03 -2.67 -0.32
C TYR A 19 -12.33 -1.19 -0.07
N VAL A 20 -12.72 -0.43 -1.10
CA VAL A 20 -13.22 0.95 -0.91
C VAL A 20 -14.49 0.97 -0.05
N CYS A 21 -15.42 0.04 -0.26
CA CYS A 21 -16.61 -0.07 0.58
C CYS A 21 -16.26 -0.41 2.04
N ASP A 22 -15.26 -1.27 2.28
CA ASP A 22 -14.81 -1.59 3.63
C ASP A 22 -14.24 -0.33 4.33
N VAL A 23 -13.40 0.44 3.62
CA VAL A 23 -12.85 1.70 4.15
C VAL A 23 -13.96 2.72 4.40
N ALA A 24 -14.92 2.87 3.50
CA ALA A 24 -16.04 3.79 3.67
C ALA A 24 -16.90 3.43 4.88
N SER A 25 -17.23 2.15 5.07
CA SER A 25 -17.99 1.68 6.23
C SER A 25 -17.30 2.03 7.55
N VAL A 26 -15.98 1.83 7.64
CA VAL A 26 -15.22 2.19 8.84
C VAL A 26 -15.14 3.72 9.02
N ALA A 27 -14.96 4.47 7.93
CA ALA A 27 -14.91 5.93 8.00
C ALA A 27 -16.24 6.52 8.49
N ASP A 28 -17.37 6.02 7.99
CA ASP A 28 -18.70 6.46 8.39
C ASP A 28 -19.00 6.10 9.86
N GLN A 29 -18.55 4.93 10.34
CA GLN A 29 -18.65 4.56 11.76
C GLN A 29 -17.82 5.47 12.67
N LEU A 30 -16.60 5.82 12.25
CA LEU A 30 -15.74 6.75 12.99
C LEU A 30 -16.32 8.15 13.01
N GLU A 31 -16.88 8.61 11.88
CA GLU A 31 -17.58 9.90 11.80
C GLU A 31 -18.80 9.94 12.72
N ALA A 32 -19.64 8.89 12.72
CA ALA A 32 -20.78 8.78 13.62
C ALA A 32 -20.37 8.79 15.10
N LYS A 33 -19.23 8.18 15.44
CA LYS A 33 -18.73 8.08 16.83
C LYS A 33 -18.03 9.35 17.31
N HIS A 34 -17.27 10.01 16.46
CA HIS A 34 -16.38 11.11 16.84
C HIS A 34 -16.81 12.47 16.30
N GLY A 35 -17.89 12.53 15.50
CA GLY A 35 -18.42 13.75 14.91
C GLY A 35 -17.55 14.36 13.81
N LYS A 36 -16.49 13.67 13.39
CA LYS A 36 -15.56 14.12 12.36
C LYS A 36 -15.11 12.95 11.50
N ARG A 37 -15.04 13.18 10.19
CA ARG A 37 -14.52 12.21 9.23
C ARG A 37 -13.01 11.99 9.41
N PRO A 38 -12.51 10.75 9.40
CA PRO A 38 -11.10 10.49 9.65
C PRO A 38 -10.21 10.84 8.44
N VAL A 39 -8.95 11.17 8.72
CA VAL A 39 -7.88 11.13 7.72
C VAL A 39 -7.66 9.68 7.28
N VAL A 40 -7.44 9.48 5.98
CA VAL A 40 -7.19 8.14 5.42
C VAL A 40 -5.73 7.95 5.07
N VAL A 41 -5.12 6.91 5.64
CA VAL A 41 -3.72 6.55 5.43
C VAL A 41 -3.67 5.15 4.81
N GLY A 42 -2.87 4.99 3.75
CA GLY A 42 -2.79 3.73 3.03
C GLY A 42 -1.36 3.40 2.62
N HIS A 43 -0.94 2.18 2.96
CA HIS A 43 0.34 1.61 2.53
C HIS A 43 0.16 0.67 1.33
N SER A 44 1.06 0.71 0.35
CA SER A 44 1.08 -0.23 -0.77
C SER A 44 -0.27 -0.35 -1.48
N MET A 45 -0.91 -1.52 -1.46
CA MET A 45 -2.27 -1.73 -1.94
C MET A 45 -3.31 -0.90 -1.17
N GLY A 46 -3.17 -0.75 0.14
CA GLY A 46 -4.01 0.15 0.94
C GLY A 46 -3.93 1.60 0.45
N GLY A 47 -2.76 2.04 0.00
CA GLY A 47 -2.59 3.35 -0.66
C GLY A 47 -3.38 3.45 -1.96
N PHE A 48 -3.40 2.38 -2.77
CA PHE A 48 -4.27 2.29 -3.96
C PHE A 48 -5.75 2.43 -3.60
N VAL A 49 -6.19 1.76 -2.53
CA VAL A 49 -7.57 1.85 -2.06
C VAL A 49 -7.90 3.27 -1.59
N VAL A 50 -6.99 3.92 -0.85
CA VAL A 50 -7.14 5.33 -0.45
C VAL A 50 -7.29 6.25 -1.67
N GLN A 51 -6.50 6.03 -2.72
CA GLN A 51 -6.63 6.79 -3.97
C GLN A 51 -8.02 6.64 -4.61
N HIS A 52 -8.61 5.44 -4.60
CA HIS A 52 -9.97 5.23 -5.08
C HIS A 52 -11.04 5.81 -4.15
N TYR A 53 -10.85 5.66 -2.85
CA TYR A 53 -11.74 6.16 -1.82
C TYR A 53 -11.89 7.68 -1.94
N LEU A 54 -10.78 8.41 -2.01
CA LEU A 54 -10.75 9.87 -2.14
C LEU A 54 -11.33 10.38 -3.47
N GLY A 55 -11.44 9.53 -4.49
CA GLY A 55 -12.10 9.86 -5.75
C GLY A 55 -13.64 9.77 -5.69
N LYS A 56 -14.20 9.29 -4.59
CA LYS A 56 -15.65 9.01 -4.42
C LYS A 56 -16.21 9.49 -3.07
N HIS A 57 -15.38 9.65 -2.05
CA HIS A 57 -15.76 9.96 -0.68
C HIS A 57 -14.92 11.13 -0.16
N SER A 58 -15.45 11.86 0.81
CA SER A 58 -14.70 12.91 1.49
C SER A 58 -13.74 12.34 2.54
N ALA A 59 -12.69 13.10 2.83
CA ALA A 59 -11.84 12.97 4.00
C ALA A 59 -11.14 14.32 4.21
N PRO A 60 -10.63 14.61 5.42
CA PRO A 60 -9.86 15.84 5.63
C PRO A 60 -8.53 15.84 4.86
N ALA A 61 -7.89 14.67 4.73
CA ALA A 61 -6.61 14.50 4.05
C ALA A 61 -6.37 13.02 3.66
N GLY A 62 -5.40 12.79 2.77
CA GLY A 62 -4.94 11.46 2.36
C GLY A 62 -3.42 11.29 2.47
N ILE A 63 -2.98 10.13 2.94
CA ILE A 63 -1.54 9.80 3.07
C ILE A 63 -1.24 8.48 2.38
N LEU A 64 -0.26 8.48 1.49
CA LEU A 64 0.18 7.33 0.72
C LEU A 64 1.60 6.91 1.13
N LEU A 65 1.76 5.68 1.62
CA LEU A 65 3.06 5.10 2.00
C LEU A 65 3.43 4.02 0.99
N ALA A 66 4.52 4.19 0.23
CA ALA A 66 4.95 3.20 -0.76
C ALA A 66 3.79 2.67 -1.63
N SER A 67 2.88 3.54 -2.04
CA SER A 67 1.60 3.14 -2.62
C SER A 67 1.75 2.63 -4.05
N ILE A 68 0.87 1.70 -4.45
CA ILE A 68 0.68 1.38 -5.87
C ILE A 68 0.40 2.69 -6.63
N PRO A 69 1.08 2.97 -7.75
CA PRO A 69 0.86 4.20 -8.50
C PRO A 69 -0.56 4.29 -9.08
N PRO A 70 -1.09 5.51 -9.30
CA PRO A 70 -2.39 5.69 -9.96
C PRO A 70 -2.41 5.20 -11.42
N ARG A 71 -1.22 4.98 -12.01
CA ARG A 71 -1.07 4.37 -13.35
C ARG A 71 -1.04 2.84 -13.32
N GLY A 72 -1.14 2.23 -12.14
CA GLY A 72 -1.14 0.79 -11.93
C GLY A 72 0.24 0.17 -11.72
N PHE A 73 0.24 -1.10 -11.34
CA PHE A 73 1.44 -1.89 -11.00
C PHE A 73 1.99 -2.71 -12.17
N LEU A 74 1.40 -2.66 -13.37
CA LEU A 74 1.88 -3.49 -14.48
C LEU A 74 3.39 -3.36 -14.75
N PRO A 75 4.01 -2.16 -14.79
CA PRO A 75 5.46 -2.05 -14.97
C PRO A 75 6.28 -2.77 -13.89
N GLY A 76 5.87 -2.65 -12.63
CA GLY A 76 6.50 -3.34 -11.50
C GLY A 76 6.32 -4.86 -11.57
N PHE A 77 5.14 -5.32 -11.95
CA PHE A 77 4.87 -6.74 -12.19
C PHE A 77 5.76 -7.32 -13.30
N LEU A 78 5.93 -6.60 -14.42
CA LEU A 78 6.82 -7.04 -15.52
C LEU A 78 8.30 -7.09 -15.08
N ARG A 79 8.76 -6.12 -14.28
CA ARG A 79 10.10 -6.17 -13.67
C ARG A 79 10.25 -7.40 -12.77
N TYR A 80 9.26 -7.66 -11.91
CA TYR A 80 9.26 -8.83 -11.03
C TYR A 80 9.32 -10.14 -11.84
N MET A 81 8.48 -10.29 -12.86
CA MET A 81 8.41 -11.48 -13.72
C MET A 81 9.76 -11.81 -14.36
N ARG A 82 10.51 -10.80 -14.83
CA ARG A 82 11.84 -10.98 -15.41
C ARG A 82 12.82 -11.63 -14.43
N HIS A 83 12.70 -11.34 -13.13
CA HIS A 83 13.60 -11.86 -12.10
C HIS A 83 13.07 -13.14 -11.42
N HIS A 84 11.76 -13.38 -11.47
CA HIS A 84 11.11 -14.46 -10.73
C HIS A 84 10.08 -15.25 -11.59
N PRO A 85 10.46 -15.78 -12.77
CA PRO A 85 9.52 -16.35 -13.73
C PRO A 85 8.73 -17.55 -13.17
N ILE A 86 9.36 -18.40 -12.36
CA ILE A 86 8.69 -19.57 -11.74
C ILE A 86 7.63 -19.12 -10.73
N ALA A 87 7.94 -18.12 -9.89
CA ALA A 87 6.99 -17.57 -8.92
C ALA A 87 5.80 -16.92 -9.65
N THR A 88 6.07 -16.15 -10.70
CA THR A 88 5.02 -15.55 -11.53
C THR A 88 4.15 -16.59 -12.22
N LEU A 89 4.74 -17.65 -12.79
CA LEU A 89 3.98 -18.74 -13.41
C LEU A 89 3.05 -19.40 -12.39
N LYS A 90 3.54 -19.70 -11.17
CA LYS A 90 2.70 -20.24 -10.08
C LYS A 90 1.57 -19.29 -9.72
N THR A 91 1.83 -18.00 -9.60
CA THR A 91 0.80 -16.99 -9.32
C THR A 91 -0.30 -16.98 -10.38
N LEU A 92 0.06 -17.06 -11.67
CA LEU A 92 -0.91 -17.02 -12.77
C LEU A 92 -1.70 -18.34 -12.90
N VAL A 93 -1.04 -19.49 -12.79
CA VAL A 93 -1.69 -20.80 -12.90
C VAL A 93 -2.60 -21.07 -11.71
N LEU A 94 -2.15 -20.72 -10.50
CA LEU A 94 -2.89 -20.98 -9.25
C LEU A 94 -3.80 -19.81 -8.87
N LEU A 95 -3.79 -18.73 -9.65
CA LEU A 95 -4.56 -17.50 -9.40
C LEU A 95 -4.37 -17.01 -7.96
N ASN A 96 -3.12 -16.99 -7.50
CA ASN A 96 -2.76 -16.69 -6.12
C ASN A 96 -1.48 -15.83 -6.04
N PRO A 97 -1.60 -14.51 -5.73
CA PRO A 97 -0.47 -13.60 -5.58
C PRO A 97 0.51 -13.99 -4.47
N TYR A 98 0.10 -14.82 -3.50
CA TYR A 98 0.95 -15.27 -2.40
C TYR A 98 2.29 -15.85 -2.88
N TYR A 99 2.31 -16.55 -4.01
CA TYR A 99 3.54 -17.14 -4.57
C TYR A 99 4.61 -16.11 -4.98
N MET A 100 4.27 -14.82 -5.05
CA MET A 100 5.27 -13.78 -5.28
C MET A 100 6.11 -13.47 -4.03
N VAL A 101 5.64 -13.88 -2.85
CA VAL A 101 6.20 -13.53 -1.53
C VAL A 101 6.23 -14.75 -0.59
N ASN A 102 6.05 -15.97 -1.10
CA ASN A 102 5.82 -17.17 -0.27
C ASN A 102 7.09 -17.78 0.35
N THR A 103 8.21 -17.07 0.34
CA THR A 103 9.46 -17.51 0.97
C THR A 103 10.03 -16.40 1.83
N LEU A 104 10.71 -16.80 2.91
CA LEU A 104 11.37 -15.87 3.82
C LEU A 104 12.35 -14.93 3.08
N GLU A 105 13.06 -15.45 2.07
CA GLU A 105 14.00 -14.70 1.25
C GLU A 105 13.29 -13.65 0.37
N LEU A 106 12.21 -14.02 -0.31
CA LEU A 106 11.44 -13.08 -1.12
C LEU A 106 10.81 -12.01 -0.24
N THR A 107 10.25 -12.40 0.90
CA THR A 107 9.69 -11.48 1.87
C THR A 107 10.74 -10.50 2.37
N GLN A 108 11.91 -10.98 2.80
CA GLN A 108 13.00 -10.12 3.23
C GLN A 108 13.38 -9.13 2.13
N LYS A 109 13.65 -9.63 0.93
CA LYS A 109 14.12 -8.83 -0.21
C LYS A 109 13.12 -7.75 -0.62
N LEU A 110 11.83 -8.04 -0.58
CA LEU A 110 10.80 -7.14 -1.08
C LEU A 110 10.32 -6.15 -0.01
N PHE A 111 10.25 -6.56 1.25
CA PHE A 111 9.60 -5.80 2.30
C PHE A 111 10.56 -5.09 3.27
N PHE A 112 11.78 -5.60 3.47
CA PHE A 112 12.64 -5.16 4.56
C PHE A 112 14.04 -4.72 4.09
N SER A 113 14.59 -3.70 4.74
CA SER A 113 15.90 -3.16 4.45
C SER A 113 16.98 -4.19 4.79
N PRO A 114 18.05 -4.28 3.96
CA PRO A 114 19.19 -5.14 4.27
C PRO A 114 20.06 -4.58 5.40
N SER A 115 19.93 -3.29 5.76
CA SER A 115 20.79 -2.65 6.75
C SER A 115 20.08 -1.52 7.53
N PRO A 116 20.06 -1.57 8.88
CA PRO A 116 20.42 -2.74 9.70
C PRO A 116 19.41 -3.89 9.48
N PRO A 117 19.86 -5.15 9.36
CA PRO A 117 18.96 -6.26 9.09
C PRO A 117 18.11 -6.59 10.31
N PHE A 118 16.88 -7.06 10.07
CA PHE A 118 16.08 -7.68 11.12
C PHE A 118 16.77 -8.92 11.68
N SER A 119 16.50 -9.23 12.96
CA SER A 119 16.81 -10.55 13.48
C SER A 119 16.00 -11.60 12.73
N ARG A 120 16.57 -12.82 12.60
CA ARG A 120 15.92 -13.91 11.88
C ARG A 120 14.54 -14.26 12.47
N ASP A 121 14.38 -14.16 13.78
CA ASP A 121 13.11 -14.45 14.46
C ASP A 121 12.06 -13.37 14.19
N ARG A 122 12.48 -12.09 14.15
CA ARG A 122 11.58 -10.99 13.77
C ARG A 122 11.12 -11.15 12.32
N LEU A 123 12.03 -11.50 11.42
CA LEU A 123 11.69 -11.75 10.02
C LEU A 123 10.74 -12.94 9.87
N LYS A 124 10.97 -14.05 10.58
CA LYS A 124 10.05 -15.20 10.63
C LYS A 124 8.68 -14.82 11.18
N HIS A 125 8.64 -13.99 12.21
CA HIS A 125 7.40 -13.50 12.78
C HIS A 125 6.58 -12.74 11.73
N TYR A 126 7.16 -11.73 11.07
CA TYR A 126 6.43 -11.00 10.02
C TYR A 126 6.08 -11.86 8.81
N PHE A 127 6.97 -12.78 8.41
CA PHE A 127 6.67 -13.74 7.35
C PHE A 127 5.44 -14.60 7.69
N SER A 128 5.27 -15.00 8.96
CA SER A 128 4.10 -15.78 9.40
C SER A 128 2.77 -15.01 9.35
N LEU A 129 2.83 -13.69 9.23
CA LEU A 129 1.65 -12.82 9.11
C LEU A 129 1.24 -12.56 7.65
N ILE A 130 2.02 -13.04 6.67
CA ILE A 130 1.70 -12.86 5.26
C ILE A 130 0.59 -13.84 4.86
N GLU A 131 -0.57 -13.29 4.52
CA GLU A 131 -1.73 -14.04 4.05
C GLU A 131 -1.87 -13.95 2.52
N PRO A 132 -2.56 -14.92 1.88
CA PRO A 132 -2.90 -14.81 0.47
C PRO A 132 -3.81 -13.62 0.15
N GLU A 133 -3.45 -12.84 -0.86
CA GLU A 133 -4.24 -11.70 -1.34
C GLU A 133 -5.19 -12.09 -2.49
N SER A 134 -6.19 -11.26 -2.75
CA SER A 134 -7.14 -11.38 -3.85
C SER A 134 -6.47 -11.28 -5.23
N PHE A 135 -6.63 -12.32 -6.04
CA PHE A 135 -6.22 -12.27 -7.44
C PHE A 135 -6.98 -11.20 -8.25
N ARG A 136 -8.24 -10.92 -7.90
CA ARG A 136 -8.99 -9.82 -8.54
C ARG A 136 -8.33 -8.48 -8.25
N MET A 137 -7.92 -8.26 -7.01
CA MET A 137 -7.24 -7.03 -6.61
C MET A 137 -5.89 -6.88 -7.32
N ALA A 138 -5.14 -7.98 -7.50
CA ALA A 138 -3.93 -7.97 -8.32
C ALA A 138 -4.20 -7.51 -9.77
N LEU A 139 -5.29 -7.97 -10.40
CA LEU A 139 -5.66 -7.52 -11.75
C LEU A 139 -6.15 -6.06 -11.78
N ASP A 140 -6.98 -5.67 -10.81
CA ASP A 140 -7.49 -4.30 -10.66
C ASP A 140 -6.36 -3.28 -10.56
N SER A 141 -5.39 -3.57 -9.68
CA SER A 141 -4.23 -2.71 -9.43
C SER A 141 -3.19 -2.73 -10.56
N GLN A 142 -3.19 -3.75 -11.43
CA GLN A 142 -2.31 -3.74 -12.60
C GLN A 142 -2.81 -2.73 -13.63
N LEU A 143 -4.07 -2.84 -14.08
CA LEU A 143 -4.65 -1.97 -15.11
C LEU A 143 -6.19 -1.87 -15.12
N LEU A 144 -6.94 -2.81 -14.51
CA LEU A 144 -8.39 -2.91 -14.79
C LEU A 144 -9.23 -1.82 -14.12
N ALA A 145 -8.78 -1.29 -12.98
CA ALA A 145 -9.52 -0.31 -12.22
C ALA A 145 -8.56 0.72 -11.63
N LEU A 146 -8.08 1.63 -12.46
CA LEU A 146 -7.16 2.69 -12.03
C LEU A 146 -7.91 3.87 -11.37
N PRO A 147 -7.36 4.51 -10.33
CA PRO A 147 -7.96 5.69 -9.72
C PRO A 147 -7.83 6.89 -10.67
N ASN A 148 -8.65 7.91 -10.45
CA ASN A 148 -8.54 9.17 -11.18
C ASN A 148 -8.06 10.29 -10.23
N PRO A 149 -6.75 10.60 -10.23
CA PRO A 149 -6.17 11.63 -9.37
C PRO A 149 -6.82 13.01 -9.52
N ARG A 150 -7.43 13.33 -10.68
CA ARG A 150 -8.10 14.63 -10.88
C ARG A 150 -9.28 14.85 -9.96
N LYS A 151 -9.93 13.77 -9.49
CA LYS A 151 -11.07 13.83 -8.56
C LYS A 151 -10.65 14.05 -7.11
N VAL A 152 -9.36 13.90 -6.80
CA VAL A 152 -8.84 14.11 -5.45
C VAL A 152 -8.42 15.57 -5.30
N THR A 153 -9.07 16.25 -4.37
CA THR A 153 -8.88 17.69 -4.09
C THR A 153 -8.43 17.97 -2.65
N VAL A 154 -8.35 16.95 -1.81
CA VAL A 154 -7.89 17.07 -0.42
C VAL A 154 -6.36 17.18 -0.36
N PRO A 155 -5.78 17.71 0.74
CA PRO A 155 -4.35 17.64 0.98
C PRO A 155 -3.82 16.20 0.92
N MET A 156 -2.70 16.01 0.23
CA MET A 156 -2.07 14.70 0.02
C MET A 156 -0.61 14.69 0.46
N LEU A 157 -0.23 13.69 1.25
CA LEU A 157 1.15 13.35 1.56
C LEU A 157 1.54 12.06 0.84
N VAL A 158 2.70 12.06 0.18
CA VAL A 158 3.24 10.88 -0.52
C VAL A 158 4.63 10.57 0.00
N LEU A 159 4.74 9.45 0.73
CA LEU A 159 5.98 8.97 1.32
C LEU A 159 6.46 7.71 0.60
N GLY A 160 7.74 7.65 0.31
CA GLY A 160 8.42 6.50 -0.27
C GLY A 160 9.63 6.05 0.55
N ALA A 161 10.12 4.87 0.23
CA ALA A 161 11.32 4.29 0.81
C ALA A 161 12.46 4.31 -0.22
N GLU A 162 13.69 4.64 0.18
CA GLU A 162 14.83 4.68 -0.75
C GLU A 162 15.18 3.29 -1.30
N ASN A 163 15.04 2.26 -0.47
CA ASN A 163 15.38 0.87 -0.78
C ASN A 163 14.14 0.04 -1.14
N ASP A 164 13.05 0.67 -1.58
CA ASP A 164 11.84 -0.04 -2.00
C ASP A 164 12.11 -0.85 -3.29
N MET A 165 11.99 -2.18 -3.17
CA MET A 165 12.21 -3.13 -4.26
C MET A 165 10.95 -3.43 -5.07
N ILE A 166 9.79 -2.92 -4.64
CA ILE A 166 8.49 -3.07 -5.31
C ILE A 166 8.20 -1.84 -6.16
N PHE A 167 8.25 -0.66 -5.55
CA PHE A 167 7.99 0.63 -6.21
C PHE A 167 9.25 1.48 -6.26
N THR A 168 9.69 1.81 -7.47
CA THR A 168 10.85 2.68 -7.66
C THR A 168 10.58 4.10 -7.16
N GLN A 169 11.63 4.83 -6.78
CA GLN A 169 11.50 6.25 -6.45
C GLN A 169 10.89 7.07 -7.60
N TYR A 170 11.15 6.68 -8.85
CA TYR A 170 10.50 7.30 -10.01
C TYR A 170 8.98 7.14 -9.97
N GLU A 171 8.47 5.93 -9.71
CA GLU A 171 7.03 5.65 -9.60
C GLU A 171 6.40 6.43 -8.45
N VAL A 172 7.05 6.50 -7.28
CA VAL A 172 6.57 7.29 -6.15
C VAL A 172 6.53 8.80 -6.48
N ARG A 173 7.56 9.33 -7.14
CA ARG A 173 7.56 10.73 -7.64
C ARG A 173 6.44 10.98 -8.65
N GLN A 174 6.15 10.02 -9.52
CA GLN A 174 5.02 10.13 -10.45
C GLN A 174 3.66 10.12 -9.72
N THR A 175 3.52 9.32 -8.67
CA THR A 175 2.34 9.33 -7.79
C THR A 175 2.17 10.69 -7.14
N ALA A 176 3.22 11.25 -6.51
CA ALA A 176 3.17 12.58 -5.91
C ALA A 176 2.77 13.66 -6.93
N LYS A 177 3.38 13.65 -8.12
CA LYS A 177 3.01 14.57 -9.21
C LYS A 177 1.54 14.44 -9.61
N ALA A 178 1.01 13.23 -9.69
CA ALA A 178 -0.39 12.99 -10.03
C ALA A 178 -1.36 13.59 -8.99
N TYR A 179 -0.94 13.64 -7.73
CA TYR A 179 -1.66 14.26 -6.61
C TYR A 179 -1.22 15.70 -6.29
N ARG A 180 -0.45 16.33 -7.19
CA ARG A 180 -0.02 17.75 -7.09
C ARG A 180 0.77 18.05 -5.80
N THR A 181 1.56 17.08 -5.35
CA THR A 181 2.45 17.19 -4.19
C THR A 181 3.85 16.71 -4.55
N THR A 182 4.78 16.79 -3.60
CA THR A 182 6.15 16.29 -3.73
C THR A 182 6.29 14.99 -2.94
N ALA A 183 7.04 14.04 -3.49
CA ALA A 183 7.35 12.80 -2.77
C ALA A 183 8.48 13.03 -1.77
N GLU A 184 8.33 12.49 -0.58
CA GLU A 184 9.38 12.47 0.45
C GLU A 184 9.88 11.04 0.63
N PHE A 185 11.20 10.89 0.81
CA PHE A 185 11.84 9.58 0.87
C PHE A 185 12.54 9.37 2.21
N PHE A 186 12.39 8.16 2.75
CA PHE A 186 13.06 7.74 3.97
C PHE A 186 14.31 6.93 3.63
N PRO A 187 15.50 7.37 4.09
CA PRO A 187 16.74 6.65 3.84
C PRO A 187 16.80 5.36 4.65
N ASN A 188 17.51 4.35 4.14
CA ASN A 188 17.65 3.04 4.76
C ASN A 188 16.33 2.31 5.06
N MET A 189 15.25 2.70 4.39
CA MET A 189 13.90 2.15 4.53
C MET A 189 13.56 1.29 3.31
N ALA A 190 12.93 0.15 3.51
CA ALA A 190 12.32 -0.64 2.44
C ALA A 190 10.79 -0.50 2.41
N HIS A 191 10.13 -1.37 1.65
CA HIS A 191 8.72 -1.24 1.32
C HIS A 191 7.80 -1.21 2.55
N ASP A 192 8.05 -2.02 3.58
CA ASP A 192 7.18 -2.14 4.75
C ASP A 192 7.49 -1.09 5.84
N MET A 193 7.38 0.17 5.43
CA MET A 193 7.78 1.37 6.18
C MET A 193 7.19 1.50 7.60
N MET A 194 6.09 0.79 7.87
CA MET A 194 5.34 0.87 9.14
C MET A 194 5.90 -0.03 10.24
N VAL A 195 6.72 -1.02 9.88
CA VAL A 195 7.25 -2.04 10.80
C VAL A 195 8.76 -2.19 10.72
N GLU A 196 9.39 -1.46 9.79
CA GLU A 196 10.84 -1.23 9.68
C GLU A 196 11.48 -0.73 10.97
N LEU A 197 12.79 -0.91 11.15
CA LEU A 197 13.45 -0.49 12.39
C LEU A 197 13.36 1.04 12.63
N GLY A 198 13.29 1.82 11.55
CA GLY A 198 13.16 3.28 11.60
C GLY A 198 11.71 3.79 11.49
N TRP A 199 10.69 2.93 11.66
CA TRP A 199 9.29 3.28 11.42
C TRP A 199 8.81 4.55 12.15
N GLN A 200 9.37 4.85 13.33
CA GLN A 200 9.01 6.04 14.10
C GLN A 200 9.23 7.33 13.29
N THR A 201 10.28 7.39 12.48
CA THR A 201 10.55 8.57 11.64
C THR A 201 9.42 8.83 10.64
N VAL A 202 8.80 7.77 10.11
CA VAL A 202 7.66 7.84 9.20
C VAL A 202 6.42 8.32 9.96
N ALA A 203 6.17 7.77 11.16
CA ALA A 203 5.05 8.17 12.00
C ALA A 203 5.16 9.64 12.46
N ASP A 204 6.34 10.06 12.93
CA ASP A 204 6.62 11.43 13.36
C ASP A 204 6.42 12.41 12.21
N ARG A 205 6.88 12.05 11.00
CA ARG A 205 6.69 12.89 9.82
C ARG A 205 5.20 13.05 9.47
N ILE A 206 4.43 11.97 9.55
CA ILE A 206 2.97 12.02 9.33
C ILE A 206 2.30 12.96 10.34
N LEU A 207 2.64 12.84 11.63
CA LEU A 207 2.07 13.67 12.68
C LEU A 207 2.44 15.15 12.52
N ALA A 208 3.69 15.43 12.16
CA ALA A 208 4.14 16.79 11.86
C ALA A 208 3.36 17.37 10.66
N TRP A 209 3.25 16.60 9.57
CA TRP A 209 2.51 17.04 8.38
C TRP A 209 1.04 17.33 8.68
N LEU A 210 0.39 16.47 9.48
CA LEU A 210 -1.00 16.65 9.89
C LEU A 210 -1.19 17.91 10.75
N SER A 211 -0.22 18.23 11.61
CA SER A 211 -0.26 19.43 12.45
C SER A 211 -0.11 20.73 11.63
N GLU A 212 0.51 20.65 10.45
CA GLU A 212 0.60 21.76 9.49
C GLU A 212 -0.69 21.96 8.68
N GLN A 213 -1.55 20.94 8.62
CA GLN A 213 -2.82 21.00 7.90
C GLN A 213 -3.91 21.68 8.75
N LYS A 214 -4.75 22.51 8.12
CA LYS A 214 -5.96 23.07 8.75
C LYS A 214 -7.14 22.10 8.60
N LEU A 215 -7.13 21.00 9.34
CA LEU A 215 -8.12 19.89 9.26
C LEU A 215 -9.34 20.07 10.17
#